data_AF-A0A6I3BVT1-F1
#
_entry.id   AF-A0A6I3BVT1-F1
#
_cell.length_a   1.000
_cell.length_b   1.000
_cell.length_c   1.000
_cell.angle_alpha   90.00
_cell.angle_beta   90.00
_cell.angle_gamma   90.00
#
_symmetry.space_group_name_H-M   'P 1'
#
loop_
_entity.id
_entity.type
_entity.pdbx_description
1 polymer ?
#
loop_
_entity_poly.entity_id
_entity_poly.type
_entity_poly.pdbx_seq_one_letter_code
_entity_poly.pdbx_strand_id
1 'polypeptide(L)' 'MEPLPDLGSLSDAELKRLIDELEAQERDVSFQRRILHGKIDILRAELVARLQSSGGRSVLEDVDVQRLTDILTGKATPGT' A
#
# COMPACT_ATOMS: atom_id res chain seq x y z
N MET A 1 15.33 -4.44 -9.42
CA MET A 1 16.04 -3.65 -8.40
C MET A 1 17.32 -3.20 -9.04
N GLU A 2 17.55 -1.90 -9.15
CA GLU A 2 18.84 -1.41 -9.65
C GLU A 2 19.94 -1.81 -8.65
N PRO A 3 21.06 -2.37 -9.13
CA PRO A 3 22.16 -2.76 -8.25
C PRO A 3 22.80 -1.52 -7.63
N LEU A 4 23.30 -1.65 -6.41
CA LEU A 4 24.11 -0.59 -5.80
C LEU A 4 25.39 -0.39 -6.63
N PRO A 5 25.89 0.87 -6.72
CA PRO A 5 27.18 1.14 -7.33
C PRO A 5 28.31 0.47 -6.54
N ASP A 6 29.51 0.39 -7.12
CA ASP A 6 30.69 -0.11 -6.42
C ASP A 6 31.06 0.84 -5.26
N LEU A 7 30.64 0.45 -4.05
CA LEU A 7 30.80 1.25 -2.83
C LEU A 7 32.27 1.49 -2.49
N GLY A 8 33.18 0.57 -2.86
CA GLY A 8 34.61 0.71 -2.59
C GLY A 8 35.29 1.81 -3.39
N SER A 9 34.63 2.28 -4.46
CA SER A 9 35.12 3.36 -5.31
C SER A 9 34.63 4.76 -4.89
N LEU A 10 33.68 4.84 -3.95
CA LEU A 10 33.09 6.09 -3.49
C LEU A 10 33.88 6.70 -2.33
N SER A 11 34.09 8.01 -2.37
CA SER A 11 34.53 8.78 -1.20
C SER A 11 33.41 8.90 -0.17
N ASP A 12 33.77 9.20 1.08
CA ASP A 12 32.80 9.44 2.17
C ASP A 12 31.76 10.52 1.82
N ALA A 13 32.15 11.54 1.06
CA ALA A 13 31.25 12.60 0.64
C ALA A 13 30.24 12.10 -0.41
N GLU A 14 30.68 11.24 -1.32
CA GLU A 14 29.81 10.61 -2.33
C GLU A 14 28.84 9.63 -1.68
N LEU A 15 29.32 8.85 -0.72
CA LEU A 15 28.48 7.92 0.04
C LEU A 15 27.39 8.65 0.82
N LYS A 16 27.72 9.77 1.50
CA LYS A 16 26.72 10.60 2.19
C LYS A 16 25.66 11.14 1.25
N ARG A 17 26.06 11.67 0.08
CA ARG A 17 25.10 12.16 -0.91
C ARG A 17 24.18 11.05 -1.42
N LEU A 18 24.73 9.86 -1.68
CA LEU A 18 23.93 8.72 -2.14
C LEU A 18 22.92 8.28 -1.08
N ILE A 19 23.29 8.29 0.21
CA ILE A 19 22.37 8.01 1.31
C ILE A 19 21.26 9.07 1.33
N ASP A 20 21.61 10.36 1.32
CA ASP A 20 20.62 11.45 1.35
C ASP A 20 19.62 11.37 0.19
N GLU A 21 20.10 11.01 -1.00
CA GLU A 21 19.28 10.80 -2.19
C GLU A 21 18.31 9.62 -2.03
N LEU A 22 18.82 8.46 -1.62
CA LEU A 22 18.01 7.26 -1.42
C LEU A 22 16.97 7.46 -0.32
N GLU A 23 17.32 8.16 0.76
CA GLU A 23 16.37 8.53 1.81
C GLU A 23 15.30 9.50 1.30
N ALA A 24 15.64 10.45 0.42
CA ALA A 24 14.65 11.34 -0.18
C ALA A 24 13.68 10.55 -1.07
N GLN A 25 14.19 9.66 -1.92
CA GLN A 25 13.37 8.78 -2.75
C GLN A 25 12.47 7.88 -1.90
N GLU A 26 12.99 7.29 -0.81
CA GLU A 26 12.20 6.50 0.14
C GLU A 26 11.06 7.34 0.72
N ARG A 27 11.34 8.56 1.18
CA ARG A 27 10.32 9.44 1.78
C ARG A 27 9.18 9.73 0.81
N ASP A 28 9.49 9.95 -0.47
CA ASP A 28 8.50 10.20 -1.52
C ASP A 28 7.62 8.97 -1.78
N VAL A 29 8.23 7.79 -1.91
CA VAL A 29 7.51 6.51 -2.06
C VAL A 29 6.62 6.27 -0.84
N SER A 30 7.13 6.48 0.36
CA SER A 30 6.39 6.35 1.62
C SER A 30 5.23 7.34 1.72
N PHE A 31 5.38 8.57 1.21
CA PHE A 31 4.29 9.54 1.13
C PHE A 31 3.19 9.06 0.18
N GLN A 32 3.54 8.66 -1.04
CA GLN A 32 2.57 8.14 -2.01
C GLN A 32 1.84 6.90 -1.46
N ARG A 33 2.57 6.00 -0.80
CA ARG A 33 2.00 4.83 -0.12
C ARG A 33 0.95 5.26 0.90
N ARG A 34 1.24 6.20 1.80
CA ARG A 34 0.29 6.68 2.82
C ARG A 34 -0.98 7.27 2.19
N ILE A 35 -0.84 8.07 1.13
CA ILE A 35 -1.99 8.66 0.43
C ILE A 35 -2.87 7.57 -0.19
N LEU A 36 -2.28 6.57 -0.85
CA LEU A 36 -3.03 5.46 -1.44
C LEU A 36 -3.75 4.64 -0.37
N HIS A 37 -3.07 4.29 0.72
CA HIS A 37 -3.67 3.58 1.84
C HIS A 37 -4.87 4.36 2.42
N GLY A 38 -4.72 5.67 2.66
CA GLY A 38 -5.83 6.50 3.17
C GLY A 38 -7.04 6.51 2.24
N LYS A 39 -6.83 6.61 0.92
CA LYS A 39 -7.93 6.53 -0.07
C LYS A 39 -8.62 5.17 -0.03
N ILE A 40 -7.83 4.10 0.01
CA ILE A 40 -8.33 2.72 0.08
C ILE A 40 -9.17 2.54 1.36
N ASP A 41 -8.69 3.02 2.51
CA ASP A 41 -9.38 2.85 3.79
C ASP A 41 -10.71 3.61 3.85
N ILE A 42 -10.79 4.82 3.25
CA ILE A 42 -12.05 5.55 3.10
C ILE A 42 -13.06 4.75 2.26
N LEU A 43 -12.63 4.22 1.11
CA LEU A 43 -13.51 3.43 0.23
C LEU A 43 -13.99 2.15 0.90
N ARG A 44 -13.13 1.50 1.69
CA ARG A 44 -13.47 0.32 2.48
C ARG A 44 -14.50 0.64 3.55
N ALA A 45 -14.34 1.75 4.28
CA ALA A 45 -15.30 2.19 5.29
C ALA A 45 -16.68 2.43 4.68
N GLU A 46 -16.74 3.10 3.52
CA GLU A 46 -17.99 3.33 2.79
C GLU A 46 -18.66 2.02 2.35
N LEU A 47 -17.88 1.07 1.84
CA LEU A 47 -18.40 -0.24 1.44
C LEU A 47 -19.04 -0.99 2.62
N VAL A 48 -18.38 -0.99 3.78
CA VAL A 48 -18.92 -1.58 5.01
C VAL A 48 -20.20 -0.85 5.44
N ALA A 49 -20.22 0.48 5.43
CA ALA A 49 -21.41 1.25 5.78
C ALA A 49 -22.61 0.93 4.88
N ARG A 50 -22.38 0.79 3.57
CA ARG A 50 -23.42 0.38 2.62
C ARG A 50 -23.98 -1.00 2.92
N LEU A 51 -23.11 -1.99 3.16
CA LEU A 51 -23.51 -3.36 3.51
C LEU A 51 -24.37 -3.42 4.78
N GLN A 52 -24.02 -2.62 5.79
CA GLN A 52 -24.81 -2.52 7.02
C GLN A 52 -26.18 -1.87 6.76
N SER A 53 -26.21 -0.80 5.96
CA SER A 53 -27.45 -0.07 5.64
C SER A 53 -28.44 -0.88 4.82
N SER A 54 -27.98 -1.83 3.99
CA SER A 54 -28.83 -2.70 3.18
C SER A 54 -29.35 -3.92 3.94
N GLY A 55 -29.14 -3.99 5.27
CA GLY A 55 -29.57 -5.11 6.11
C GLY A 55 -28.90 -6.43 5.74
N GLY A 56 -27.68 -6.38 5.19
CA GLY A 56 -26.95 -7.57 4.73
C GLY A 56 -27.43 -8.18 3.41
N ARG A 57 -28.49 -7.65 2.78
CA ARG A 57 -28.83 -7.96 1.37
C ARG A 57 -28.12 -6.95 0.49
N SER A 58 -26.99 -7.34 -0.06
CA SER A 58 -26.11 -6.41 -0.76
C SER A 58 -26.59 -6.14 -2.20
N VAL A 59 -26.20 -5.00 -2.75
CA VAL A 59 -26.12 -4.75 -4.21
C VAL A 59 -24.90 -5.50 -4.81
N LEU A 60 -24.39 -6.50 -4.09
CA LEU A 60 -23.12 -7.20 -4.32
C LEU A 60 -23.32 -8.71 -4.05
N GLU A 61 -24.44 -9.31 -4.49
CA GLU A 61 -24.62 -10.76 -4.39
C GLU A 61 -23.46 -11.55 -5.04
N ASP A 62 -22.62 -10.88 -5.85
CA ASP A 62 -21.40 -11.40 -6.47
C ASP A 62 -20.05 -11.07 -5.78
N VAL A 63 -20.01 -10.23 -4.73
CA VAL A 63 -18.74 -9.96 -4.02
C VAL A 63 -18.77 -10.64 -2.65
N ASP A 64 -18.11 -11.80 -2.60
CA ASP A 64 -17.89 -12.58 -1.39
C ASP A 64 -17.30 -11.70 -0.27
N VAL A 65 -18.17 -11.35 0.69
CA VAL A 65 -17.86 -10.52 1.85
C VAL A 65 -16.79 -11.17 2.73
N GLN A 66 -16.72 -12.50 2.74
CA GLN A 66 -15.71 -13.25 3.47
C GLN A 66 -14.34 -13.04 2.82
N ARG A 67 -14.27 -13.18 1.50
CA ARG A 67 -13.05 -12.91 0.72
C ARG A 67 -12.58 -11.47 0.86
N LEU A 68 -13.52 -10.53 0.89
CA LEU A 68 -13.20 -9.13 1.12
C LEU A 68 -12.62 -8.93 2.52
N THR A 69 -13.26 -9.48 3.56
CA THR A 69 -12.77 -9.43 4.95
C THR A 69 -11.39 -10.07 5.10
N ASP A 70 -11.12 -11.17 4.40
CA ASP A 70 -9.82 -11.82 4.40
C ASP A 70 -8.75 -10.98 3.69
N ILE A 71 -9.08 -10.31 2.59
CA ILE A 71 -8.17 -9.32 1.95
C ILE A 71 -7.92 -8.14 2.88
N LEU A 72 -8.95 -7.64 3.58
CA LEU A 72 -8.85 -6.51 4.51
C LEU A 72 -8.02 -6.81 5.75
N THR A 73 -8.08 -8.05 6.25
CA THR A 73 -7.32 -8.50 7.42
C THR A 73 -5.96 -9.09 7.05
N GLY A 74 -5.57 -9.06 5.77
CA GLY A 74 -4.30 -9.59 5.28
C GLY A 74 -4.22 -11.12 5.25
N LYS A 75 -5.36 -11.81 5.39
CA LYS A 75 -5.49 -13.27 5.37
C LYS A 75 -5.62 -13.86 3.97
N ALA A 76 -5.88 -13.03 2.95
CA ALA A 76 -5.92 -13.44 1.55
C ALA A 76 -5.20 -12.44 0.63
N THR A 77 -4.46 -12.95 -0.36
CA THR A 77 -3.90 -12.16 -1.46
C THR A 77 -4.91 -12.10 -2.62
N PRO A 78 -5.02 -10.97 -3.34
CA PRO A 78 -5.82 -10.93 -4.56
C PRO A 78 -5.24 -11.95 -5.55
N GLY A 79 -6.08 -12.87 -6.03
CA GLY A 79 -5.68 -13.85 -7.04
C GLY A 79 -5.22 -13.13 -8.32
N THR A 80 -4.17 -13.67 -8.94
CA THR A 80 -3.55 -13.18 -10.18
C THR A 80 -4.50 -13.36 -11.37
#